data_AF-A0A0C2GSV5-F1
#
_entry.id   AF-A0A0C2GSV5-F1
#
_cell.length_a   1.000
_cell.length_b   1.000
_cell.length_c   1.000
_cell.angle_alpha   90.00
_cell.angle_beta   90.00
_cell.angle_gamma   90.00
#
_symmetry.space_group_name_H-M   'P 1'
#
loop_
_entity.id
_entity.type
_entity.pdbx_description
1 polymer ?
#
loop_
_entity_poly.entity_id
_entity_poly.type
_entity_poly.pdbx_seq_one_letter_code
_entity_poly.pdbx_strand_id
1 'polypeptide(L)' 'LSGSKTEITNIDPKVNIYHKCNYKGPCYKKIGITIPDNYISCGYHPQFTFDIGRINLAGKFKGESIDCLN' A
#
# COMPACT_ATOMS: atom_id res chain seq x y z
N LEU A 1 6.00 -8.52 1.80
CA LEU A 1 5.48 -8.00 3.08
C LEU A 1 4.30 -8.87 3.49
N SER A 2 4.16 -9.19 4.77
CA SER A 2 3.00 -9.92 5.31
C SER A 2 2.56 -9.26 6.61
N GLY A 3 1.28 -9.38 6.94
CA GLY A 3 0.70 -8.86 8.17
C GLY A 3 -0.66 -9.50 8.43
N SER A 4 -1.16 -9.35 9.67
CA SER A 4 -2.42 -9.93 10.11
C SER A 4 -3.18 -8.93 10.97
N LYS A 5 -4.51 -8.97 10.91
CA LYS A 5 -5.39 -8.18 11.76
C LYS A 5 -6.64 -9.01 12.08
N THR A 6 -7.16 -8.85 13.30
CA THR A 6 -8.40 -9.50 13.74
C THR A 6 -9.56 -8.53 13.57
N GLU A 7 -10.55 -8.92 12.77
CA GLU A 7 -11.81 -8.21 12.51
C GLU A 7 -12.94 -9.24 12.39
N ILE A 8 -14.20 -8.80 12.52
CA ILE A 8 -15.39 -9.68 12.37
C ILE A 8 -15.63 -10.01 10.89
N THR A 9 -15.29 -9.07 10.00
CA THR A 9 -15.39 -9.18 8.54
C THR A 9 -14.01 -9.40 7.91
N ASN A 10 -13.93 -9.42 6.59
CA ASN A 10 -12.66 -9.27 5.89
C ASN A 10 -11.98 -7.97 6.31
N ILE A 11 -10.66 -8.02 6.43
CA ILE A 11 -9.81 -6.84 6.60
C ILE A 11 -9.74 -6.06 5.28
N ASP A 12 -9.42 -4.77 5.34
CA ASP A 12 -9.20 -3.91 4.17
C ASP A 12 -7.70 -3.62 3.95
N PRO A 13 -6.91 -4.58 3.44
CA PRO A 13 -5.47 -4.40 3.29
C PRO A 13 -5.13 -3.33 2.27
N LYS A 14 -4.25 -2.40 2.68
CA LYS A 14 -3.74 -1.33 1.82
C LYS A 14 -2.23 -1.15 1.99
N VAL A 15 -1.53 -1.09 0.86
CA VAL A 15 -0.11 -0.72 0.81
C VAL A 15 -0.01 0.77 0.49
N ASN A 16 0.63 1.53 1.37
CA ASN A 16 0.99 2.91 1.10
C ASN A 16 2.48 2.98 0.78
N ILE A 17 2.81 3.52 -0.40
CA ILE A 17 4.18 3.77 -0.84
C ILE A 17 4.48 5.25 -0.62
N TYR A 18 5.48 5.53 0.20
CA TYR A 18 5.96 6.87 0.50
C TYR A 18 7.29 7.13 -0.20
N HIS A 19 7.40 8.21 -0.97
CA HIS A 19 8.61 8.49 -1.75
C HIS A 19 8.90 9.99 -1.94
N LYS A 20 10.14 10.31 -2.31
CA LYS A 20 10.60 11.66 -2.70
C LYS A 20 11.11 11.73 -4.15
N CYS A 21 10.80 10.73 -4.97
CA CYS A 21 11.21 10.72 -6.38
C CYS A 21 10.66 11.97 -7.09
N ASN A 22 11.54 12.74 -7.75
CA ASN A 22 11.22 14.04 -8.36
C ASN A 22 10.46 15.02 -7.45
N TYR A 23 10.71 14.98 -6.14
CA TYR A 23 10.00 15.82 -5.16
C TYR A 23 10.94 16.28 -4.04
N LYS A 24 11.03 17.61 -3.84
CA LYS A 24 11.93 18.24 -2.87
C LYS A 24 11.20 18.87 -1.68
N GLY A 25 9.94 18.49 -1.45
CA GLY A 25 9.17 18.99 -0.32
C GLY A 25 9.61 18.39 1.03
N PRO A 26 9.13 18.96 2.15
CA PRO A 26 9.50 18.50 3.49
C PRO A 26 9.04 17.06 3.77
N CYS A 27 7.85 16.69 3.27
CA CYS A 27 7.22 15.39 3.51
C CYS A 27 7.38 14.41 2.34
N TYR A 28 6.47 13.44 2.18
CA TYR A 28 6.57 12.41 1.15
C TYR A 28 5.35 12.44 0.22
N LYS A 29 5.58 12.12 -1.04
CA LYS A 29 4.51 11.71 -1.94
C LYS A 29 4.02 10.33 -1.51
N LYS A 30 2.72 10.13 -1.50
CA LYS A 30 2.04 8.91 -1.08
C LYS A 30 1.17 8.37 -2.20
N ILE A 31 1.35 7.09 -2.48
CA ILE A 31 0.49 6.32 -3.39
C ILE A 31 -0.10 5.17 -2.58
N GLY A 32 -1.43 5.04 -2.61
CA GLY A 32 -2.14 3.97 -1.92
C GLY A 32 -2.64 2.92 -2.90
N ILE A 33 -2.33 1.65 -2.65
CA ILE A 33 -2.78 0.50 -3.43
C ILE A 33 -3.61 -0.38 -2.50
N THR A 34 -4.88 -0.55 -2.84
CA THR A 34 -5.77 -1.49 -2.14
C THR A 34 -5.49 -2.90 -2.64
N ILE A 35 -5.35 -3.84 -1.72
CA ILE A 35 -5.15 -5.25 -2.03
C ILE A 35 -6.54 -5.91 -2.11
N PRO A 36 -6.89 -6.59 -3.20
CA PRO A 36 -8.22 -7.18 -3.35
C PRO A 36 -8.49 -8.30 -2.33
N ASP A 37 -9.76 -8.46 -1.95
CA ASP A 37 -10.21 -9.41 -0.91
C ASP A 37 -9.82 -10.86 -1.18
N ASN A 38 -9.71 -11.26 -2.45
CA ASN A 38 -9.34 -12.63 -2.82
C ASN A 38 -7.87 -12.98 -2.51
N TYR A 39 -7.08 -12.02 -2.02
CA TYR A 39 -5.73 -12.25 -1.50
C TYR A 39 -5.66 -12.25 0.03
N ILE A 40 -6.81 -12.14 0.71
CA ILE A 40 -6.93 -12.30 2.15
C ILE A 40 -7.08 -13.79 2.48
N SER A 41 -6.32 -14.27 3.46
CA SER A 41 -6.46 -15.63 3.98
C SER A 41 -6.72 -15.60 5.49
N CYS A 42 -7.54 -16.52 5.97
CA CYS A 42 -7.79 -16.68 7.40
C CYS A 42 -6.56 -17.26 8.12
N GLY A 43 -6.26 -16.73 9.31
CA GLY A 43 -5.11 -17.14 10.13
C GLY A 43 -3.94 -16.16 10.06
N TYR A 44 -2.84 -16.51 10.71
CA TYR A 44 -1.69 -15.61 10.86
C TYR A 44 -0.74 -15.59 9.65
N HIS A 45 -0.79 -16.64 8.83
CA HIS A 45 0.11 -16.82 7.68
C HIS A 45 -0.65 -16.65 6.36
N PRO A 46 -0.18 -15.77 5.46
CA PRO A 46 -0.82 -15.57 4.16
C PRO A 46 -0.67 -16.81 3.26
N GLN A 47 -1.75 -17.25 2.64
CA GLN A 47 -1.74 -18.36 1.66
C GLN A 47 -1.48 -17.89 0.23
N PHE A 48 -1.78 -16.62 -0.06
CA PHE A 48 -1.63 -16.01 -1.38
C PHE A 48 -0.79 -14.75 -1.27
N THR A 49 -0.11 -14.40 -2.37
CA THR A 49 0.65 -13.15 -2.47
C THR A 49 0.11 -12.36 -3.64
N PHE A 50 -0.20 -11.08 -3.40
CA PHE A 50 -0.55 -10.13 -4.45
C PHE A 50 0.71 -9.44 -4.96
N ASP A 51 1.00 -9.59 -6.25
CA ASP A 51 2.07 -8.86 -6.92
C ASP A 51 1.54 -7.55 -7.50
N ILE A 52 1.97 -6.42 -6.91
CA ILE A 52 1.63 -5.06 -7.38
C ILE A 52 2.40 -4.67 -8.66
N GLY A 53 3.31 -5.51 -9.12
CA GLY A 53 4.17 -5.28 -10.27
C GLY A 53 5.29 -4.28 -9.99
N ARG A 54 5.87 -3.74 -11.07
CA ARG A 54 6.91 -2.70 -11.02
C ARG A 54 6.29 -1.34 -11.30
N ILE A 55 6.50 -0.40 -10.39
CA ILE A 55 5.92 0.94 -10.46
C ILE A 55 7.04 1.98 -10.59
N ASN A 56 6.97 2.84 -11.61
CA ASN A 56 7.90 3.95 -11.76
C ASN A 56 7.44 5.18 -10.96
N LEU A 57 8.03 5.36 -9.79
CA LEU A 57 7.67 6.44 -8.85
C LEU A 57 8.04 7.86 -9.32
N ALA A 58 8.71 8.02 -10.46
CA ALA A 58 9.01 9.32 -11.04
C ALA A 58 7.81 9.98 -11.74
N GLY A 59 6.78 9.19 -12.09
CA GLY A 59 5.56 9.64 -12.74
C GLY A 59 4.57 10.33 -11.79
N LYS A 60 3.46 10.83 -12.34
CA LYS A 60 2.30 11.33 -11.57
C LYS A 60 1.22 10.26 -11.53
N PHE A 61 0.70 9.96 -10.34
CA PHE A 61 -0.33 8.94 -10.17
C PHE A 61 -1.68 9.56 -9.80
N LYS A 62 -2.77 8.99 -10.31
CA LYS A 62 -4.12 9.40 -9.91
C LYS A 62 -4.33 9.05 -8.43
N GLY A 63 -4.74 10.02 -7.62
CA GLY A 63 -4.90 9.83 -6.18
C GLY A 63 -3.60 9.89 -5.37
N GLU A 64 -2.49 10.32 -5.99
CA GLU A 64 -1.27 10.67 -5.27
C GLU A 64 -1.51 11.88 -4.36
N SER A 65 -1.05 11.80 -3.11
CA SER A 65 -1.15 12.89 -2.14
C SER A 65 0.22 13.18 -1.51
N ILE A 66 0.33 14.30 -0.79
CA ILE A 66 1.49 14.55 0.09
C ILE A 66 1.08 14.17 1.52
N ASP A 67 1.91 13.38 2.19
CA ASP A 67 1.67 12.90 3.56
C ASP A 67 2.98 12.96 4.37
N CYS A 68 2.87 13.44 5.60
CA CYS A 68 3.97 13.59 6.55
C CYS A 68 3.80 12.49 7.60
N LEU A 69 4.58 11.41 7.48
CA LEU A 69 4.61 10.36 8.50
C LEU A 69 5.11 10.97 9.81
N ASN A 70 4.28 10.89 10.85
CA ASN A 70 4.55 11.46 12.18
C ASN A 70 4.82 10.34 13.17
#